data_AF-A0A7X9DEV0-F1
#
_entry.id   AF-A0A7X9DEV0-F1
#
_cell.length_a   1.000
_cell.length_b   1.000
_cell.length_c   1.000
_cell.angle_alpha   90.00
_cell.angle_beta   90.00
_cell.angle_gamma   90.00
#
_symmetry.space_group_name_H-M   'P 1'
#
loop_
_entity.id
_entity.type
_entity.pdbx_description
1 polymer ?
#
loop_
_entity_poly.entity_id
_entity_poly.type
_entity_poly.pdbx_seq_one_letter_code
_entity_poly.pdbx_strand_id
1 'polypeptide(L)' 'MSMNIKEVILYDADSLEYSGKILVEGTSWEFRDVSNDFLLKFTKGMPLKAVLQCLISFNIVYDIIEM' A
#
# COMPACT_ATOMS: atom_id res chain seq x y z
N MET A 1 8.97 17.68 -2.03
CA MET A 1 8.58 16.74 -3.11
C MET A 1 7.16 16.27 -2.81
N SER A 2 6.17 16.87 -3.46
CA SER A 2 4.81 16.32 -3.49
C SER A 2 4.85 15.06 -4.36
N MET A 3 4.58 13.91 -3.77
CA MET A 3 4.42 12.67 -4.51
C MET A 3 3.05 12.72 -5.21
N ASN A 4 3.01 12.76 -6.54
CA ASN A 4 1.78 12.72 -7.33
C ASN A 4 1.25 11.27 -7.45
N ILE A 5 1.11 10.59 -6.31
CA ILE A 5 0.64 9.20 -6.29
C ILE A 5 -0.88 9.22 -6.32
N LYS A 6 -1.47 8.45 -7.25
CA LYS A 6 -2.91 8.22 -7.33
C LYS A 6 -3.27 6.90 -6.64
N GLU A 7 -2.59 5.83 -7.02
CA GLU A 7 -2.85 4.47 -6.53
C GLU A 7 -1.52 3.74 -6.33
N VAL A 8 -1.51 2.81 -5.39
CA VAL A 8 -0.42 1.85 -5.20
C VAL A 8 -1.01 0.45 -5.31
N ILE A 9 -0.62 -0.29 -6.33
CA ILE A 9 -1.11 -1.66 -6.54
C ILE A 9 -0.22 -2.62 -5.77
N LEU A 10 -0.83 -3.53 -5.02
CA LEU A 10 -0.13 -4.46 -4.15
C LEU A 10 -0.14 -5.85 -4.75
N TYR A 11 0.98 -6.54 -4.64
CA TYR A 11 1.16 -7.90 -5.10
C TYR A 11 1.83 -8.74 -4.01
N ASP A 12 1.46 -10.00 -3.93
CA ASP A 12 2.24 -10.96 -3.15
C ASP A 12 3.64 -11.11 -3.79
N ALA A 13 4.69 -11.05 -2.97
CA ALA A 13 6.06 -10.95 -3.45
C ALA A 13 6.56 -12.24 -4.11
N ASP A 14 6.04 -13.40 -3.71
CA ASP A 14 6.47 -14.70 -4.23
C ASP A 14 5.73 -15.07 -5.53
N SER A 15 4.43 -14.78 -5.59
CA SER A 15 3.57 -15.17 -6.72
C SER A 15 3.30 -14.05 -7.73
N LEU A 16 3.51 -12.79 -7.34
CA LEU A 16 3.10 -11.60 -8.08
C LEU A 16 1.59 -11.51 -8.36
N GLU A 17 0.78 -12.29 -7.63
CA GLU A 17 -0.67 -12.19 -7.70
C GLU A 17 -1.17 -10.91 -7.01
N TYR A 18 -2.24 -10.34 -7.55
CA TYR A 18 -2.87 -9.14 -7.00
C TYR A 18 -3.32 -9.36 -5.55
N SER A 19 -2.88 -8.49 -4.65
CA SER A 19 -3.12 -8.57 -3.21
C SER A 19 -3.90 -7.36 -2.66
N GLY A 20 -4.43 -6.52 -3.56
CA GLY A 20 -5.19 -5.32 -3.23
C GLY A 20 -4.49 -4.04 -3.69
N LYS A 21 -4.91 -2.91 -3.13
CA LYS A 21 -4.35 -1.61 -3.48
C LYS A 21 -4.47 -0.58 -2.35
N ILE A 22 -3.72 0.49 -2.47
CA ILE A 22 -3.84 1.70 -1.65
C ILE A 22 -4.31 2.83 -2.55
N LEU A 23 -5.44 3.45 -2.20
CA LEU A 23 -5.87 4.70 -2.82
C LEU A 23 -5.24 5.87 -2.07
N VAL A 24 -4.72 6.86 -2.80
CA VAL A 24 -4.06 8.03 -2.23
C VAL A 24 -4.82 9.28 -2.64
N GLU A 25 -5.29 10.03 -1.65
CA GLU A 25 -6.03 11.28 -1.83
C GLU A 25 -5.33 12.40 -1.05
N GLY A 26 -4.48 13.17 -1.74
CA GLY A 26 -3.69 14.24 -1.11
C GLY A 26 -2.73 13.68 -0.05
N THR A 27 -3.04 13.89 1.23
CA THR A 27 -2.24 13.39 2.36
C THR A 27 -2.82 12.15 3.03
N SER A 28 -4.05 11.76 2.67
CA SER A 28 -4.71 10.56 3.18
C SER A 28 -4.51 9.37 2.25
N TRP A 29 -4.62 8.18 2.83
CA TRP A 29 -4.55 6.93 2.10
C TRP A 29 -5.48 5.89 2.73
N GLU A 30 -5.95 4.94 1.93
CA GLU A 30 -6.78 3.82 2.39
C GLU A 30 -6.47 2.53 1.63
N PHE A 31 -6.49 1.40 2.32
CA PHE A 31 -6.42 0.09 1.67
C PHE A 31 -7.77 -0.28 1.05
N ARG A 32 -7.73 -0.92 -0.13
CA ARG A 32 -8.86 -1.54 -0.81
C ARG A 32 -8.49 -2.97 -1.22
N ASP A 33 -9.44 -3.87 -1.10
CA ASP A 33 -9.30 -5.29 -1.48
C ASP A 33 -8.16 -6.04 -0.76
N VAL A 34 -7.74 -5.56 0.41
CA VAL A 34 -6.73 -6.21 1.27
C VAL A 34 -7.42 -6.95 2.40
N SER A 35 -7.18 -8.26 2.50
CA SER A 35 -7.79 -9.15 3.51
C SER A 35 -6.94 -9.36 4.77
N ASN A 36 -5.71 -8.82 4.80
CA ASN A 36 -4.80 -8.99 5.94
C ASN A 36 -5.12 -8.01 7.08
N ASP A 37 -5.98 -8.41 8.02
CA ASP A 37 -6.39 -7.61 9.17
C ASP A 37 -5.23 -7.11 10.04
N PHE A 38 -4.14 -7.88 10.15
CA PHE A 38 -2.99 -7.48 10.95
C PHE A 38 -2.25 -6.32 10.29
N LEU A 39 -2.04 -6.38 8.97
CA LEU A 39 -1.48 -5.27 8.19
C LEU A 39 -2.32 -3.99 8.36
N LEU A 40 -3.64 -4.09 8.20
CA LEU A 40 -4.55 -2.95 8.32
C LEU A 40 -4.48 -2.28 9.70
N LYS A 41 -4.43 -3.09 10.77
CA LYS A 41 -4.32 -2.58 12.15
C LYS A 41 -2.94 -2.01 12.44
N PHE A 42 -1.89 -2.69 12.00
CA PHE A 42 -0.50 -2.29 12.27
C PHE A 42 -0.15 -0.96 11.60
N THR A 43 -0.61 -0.75 10.38
CA THR A 43 -0.30 0.44 9.56
C THR A 43 -1.21 1.64 9.86
N LYS A 44 -2.23 1.48 10.70
CA LYS A 44 -3.22 2.51 10.98
C LYS A 44 -2.56 3.77 11.57
N GLY A 45 -2.76 4.91 10.92
CA GLY A 45 -2.23 6.21 11.34
C GLY A 45 -0.78 6.46 10.92
N MET A 46 -0.13 5.51 10.24
CA MET A 46 1.21 5.74 9.69
C MET A 46 1.16 6.67 8.47
N PRO A 47 2.21 7.47 8.23
CA PRO A 47 2.35 8.16 6.95
C PRO A 47 2.57 7.15 5.82
N LEU A 48 2.05 7.43 4.61
CA LEU A 48 2.12 6.51 3.47
C LEU A 48 3.53 5.94 3.23
N LYS A 49 4.58 6.77 3.34
CA LYS A 49 5.96 6.31 3.17
C LYS A 49 6.36 5.19 4.14
N ALA A 50 5.90 5.27 5.40
CA ALA A 50 6.16 4.23 6.39
C ALA A 50 5.35 2.96 6.08
N VAL A 51 4.10 3.11 5.61
CA VAL A 51 3.29 1.97 5.14
C VAL A 51 4.02 1.23 4.02
N LEU A 52 4.45 1.95 2.98
CA LEU A 52 5.15 1.38 1.83
C LEU A 52 6.43 0.62 2.24
N GLN A 53 7.20 1.18 3.17
CA GLN A 53 8.37 0.49 3.72
C GLN A 53 7.99 -0.82 4.43
N CYS A 54 6.87 -0.84 5.18
CA CYS A 54 6.45 -2.01 5.93
C CYS A 54 5.92 -3.15 5.06
N LEU A 55 5.42 -2.88 3.85
CA LEU A 55 4.79 -3.89 2.98
C LEU A 55 5.67 -5.13 2.75
N ILE A 56 6.98 -4.94 2.59
CA ILE A 56 7.91 -6.07 2.37
C ILE A 56 7.95 -7.04 3.56
N SER A 57 7.76 -6.55 4.80
CA SER A 57 7.67 -7.41 5.98
C SER A 57 6.41 -8.27 6.01
N PHE A 58 5.43 -7.96 5.17
CA PHE A 58 4.19 -8.71 4.96
C PHE A 58 4.20 -9.53 3.66
N ASN A 59 5.36 -9.71 3.03
CA ASN A 59 5.49 -10.35 1.72
C ASN A 59 4.73 -9.61 0.60
N ILE A 60 4.63 -8.29 0.67
CA ILE A 60 3.94 -7.47 -0.33
C ILE A 60 4.94 -6.58 -1.04
N VAL A 61 4.95 -6.65 -2.38
CA VAL A 61 5.60 -5.68 -3.26
C VAL A 61 4.53 -4.82 -3.93
N TYR A 62 4.93 -3.71 -4.54
CA TYR A 62 3.97 -2.77 -5.07
C TYR A 62 4.46 -1.99 -6.28
N ASP A 63 3.51 -1.57 -7.11
CA ASP A 63 3.69 -0.59 -8.16
C ASP A 63 3.00 0.72 -7.80
N ILE A 64 3.64 1.84 -8.11
CA ILE A 64 3.10 3.17 -7.89
C ILE A 64 2.52 3.70 -9.21
N ILE A 65 1.24 4.06 -9.19
CA ILE A 65 0.56 4.72 -10.30
C ILE A 65 0.49 6.21 -10.01
N GLU A 66 1.23 6.98 -10.82
CA GLU A 66 1.30 8.44 -10.71
C GLU A 66 0.23 9.14 -11.58
N MET A 67 -0.02 10.42 -11.29
CA MET A 67 -0.82 11.33 -12.14
C MET A 67 0.02 12.07 -13.16
#